data_AF-A0A7D4QN57-F1
#
_entry.id   AF-A0A7D4QN57-F1
#
_cell.length_a   1.000
_cell.length_b   1.000
_cell.length_c   1.000
_cell.angle_alpha   90.00
_cell.angle_beta   90.00
_cell.angle_gamma   90.00
#
_symmetry.space_group_name_H-M   'P 1'
#
loop_
_entity.id
_entity.type
_entity.pdbx_description
1 polymer ?
#
loop_
_entity_poly.entity_id
_entity_poly.type
_entity_poly.pdbx_seq_one_letter_code
_entity_poly.pdbx_strand_id
1 'polypeptide(L)'
;MKTKLLLSSLITSVLFSFTAPSTGEDVLKMMYSRYAGKWHRTLTFTQKTERYRNDSLKSTQTWHEAMLAPDKLRIDIEPLENGNTIIFRGDSTYNFRNGQLRTATKDENDLIFLLGGLYFTPWDAVTAKLKTSGYDLTKSYETTWKDKPVYVIGTNSKDDVTSNQLWVDKKDLYLVRMIEQTRGTKEECIFENHVKIGGGWSETRASFYFGGKLLQVETYSDYKEAPDMDARIFDVKNYAKMK
;
A
#
# COMPACT_ATOMS: atom_id res chain seq x y z
N MET A 1 1.64 73.26 -0.14
CA MET A 1 0.91 72.16 0.52
C MET A 1 0.77 71.01 -0.46
N LYS A 2 1.53 69.91 -0.29
CA LYS A 2 1.45 68.72 -1.15
C LYS A 2 0.84 67.58 -0.35
N THR A 3 -0.43 67.27 -0.61
CA THR A 3 -1.16 66.17 0.04
C THR A 3 -0.77 64.86 -0.66
N LYS A 4 -0.03 63.98 0.02
CA LYS A 4 0.25 62.62 -0.45
C LYS A 4 -0.98 61.75 -0.13
N LEU A 5 -1.67 61.27 -1.16
CA LEU A 5 -2.65 60.19 -1.04
C LEU A 5 -1.88 58.89 -0.75
N LEU A 6 -2.10 58.32 0.43
CA LEU A 6 -1.69 56.95 0.76
C LEU A 6 -2.75 56.00 0.21
N LEU A 7 -2.39 55.24 -0.84
CA LEU A 7 -3.20 54.16 -1.37
C LEU A 7 -2.95 52.91 -0.52
N SER A 8 -3.85 52.62 0.42
CA SER A 8 -3.82 51.40 1.22
C SER A 8 -4.31 50.22 0.36
N SER A 9 -3.39 49.36 -0.08
CA SER A 9 -3.73 48.10 -0.76
C SER A 9 -4.20 47.07 0.27
N LEU A 10 -5.48 46.72 0.23
CA LEU A 10 -6.10 45.72 1.09
C LEU A 10 -5.78 44.32 0.54
N ILE A 11 -4.81 43.63 1.16
CA ILE A 11 -4.52 42.22 0.84
C ILE A 11 -5.69 41.39 1.35
N THR A 12 -6.55 40.91 0.44
CA THR A 12 -7.63 39.98 0.75
C THR A 12 -7.03 38.58 0.87
N SER A 13 -6.76 38.14 2.09
CA SER A 13 -6.39 36.75 2.37
C SER A 13 -7.61 35.84 2.15
N VAL A 14 -7.64 35.13 1.03
CA VAL A 14 -8.62 34.05 0.82
C VAL A 14 -8.24 32.91 1.76
N LEU A 15 -8.93 32.84 2.90
CA LEU A 15 -8.88 31.69 3.80
C LEU A 15 -9.59 30.52 3.10
N PHE A 16 -8.81 29.60 2.53
CA PHE A 16 -9.34 28.28 2.17
C PHE A 16 -9.68 27.54 3.47
N SER A 17 -10.97 27.51 3.84
CA SER A 17 -11.45 26.63 4.90
C SER A 17 -11.27 25.18 4.46
N PHE A 18 -10.22 24.53 4.94
CA PHE A 18 -10.10 23.07 4.87
C PHE A 18 -11.17 22.47 5.77
N THR A 19 -12.27 22.01 5.17
CA THR A 19 -13.26 21.19 5.87
C THR A 19 -12.65 19.81 6.09
N ALA A 20 -12.77 19.28 7.31
CA ALA A 20 -12.36 17.91 7.59
C ALA A 20 -13.10 16.94 6.64
N PRO A 21 -12.45 15.89 6.13
CA PRO A 21 -13.11 14.94 5.24
C PRO A 21 -14.31 14.32 5.95
N SER A 22 -15.45 14.32 5.27
CA SER A 22 -16.72 13.86 5.83
C SER A 22 -17.00 12.39 5.51
N THR A 23 -16.35 11.88 4.47
CA THR A 23 -16.50 10.51 3.96
C THR A 23 -15.16 9.85 3.72
N GLY A 24 -15.17 8.52 3.61
CA GLY A 24 -14.01 7.75 3.18
C GLY A 24 -13.52 8.15 1.78
N GLU A 25 -14.44 8.50 0.87
CA GLU A 25 -14.10 9.00 -0.46
C GLU A 25 -13.36 10.34 -0.41
N ASP A 26 -13.69 11.23 0.54
CA ASP A 26 -12.95 12.48 0.74
C ASP A 26 -11.50 12.21 1.19
N VAL A 27 -11.30 11.30 2.15
CA VAL A 27 -9.95 10.89 2.60
C VAL A 27 -9.15 10.29 1.44
N LEU A 28 -9.77 9.37 0.69
CA LEU A 28 -9.16 8.73 -0.47
C LEU A 28 -8.79 9.76 -1.55
N LYS A 29 -9.64 10.76 -1.77
CA LYS A 29 -9.39 11.86 -2.71
C LYS A 29 -8.22 12.74 -2.25
N MET A 30 -8.06 12.96 -0.94
CA MET A 30 -6.89 13.65 -0.38
C MET A 30 -5.59 12.88 -0.67
N MET A 31 -5.60 11.56 -0.42
CA MET A 31 -4.45 10.69 -0.73
C MET A 31 -4.11 10.76 -2.22
N TYR A 32 -5.12 10.54 -3.07
CA TYR A 32 -4.96 10.52 -4.52
C TYR A 32 -4.46 11.86 -5.06
N SER A 33 -5.06 12.97 -4.65
CA SER A 33 -4.66 14.32 -5.10
C SER A 33 -3.22 14.66 -4.70
N ARG A 34 -2.76 14.15 -3.55
CA ARG A 34 -1.39 14.37 -3.09
C ARG A 34 -0.38 13.61 -3.94
N TYR A 35 -0.68 12.34 -4.25
CA TYR A 35 0.32 11.36 -4.66
C TYR A 35 0.14 10.76 -6.06
N ALA A 36 -1.00 10.96 -6.73
CA ALA A 36 -1.23 10.45 -8.07
C ALA A 36 -0.10 10.87 -9.03
N GLY A 37 0.51 9.88 -9.68
CA GLY A 37 1.65 10.06 -10.58
C GLY A 37 2.97 10.51 -9.93
N LYS A 38 3.02 10.67 -8.60
CA LYS A 38 4.22 11.12 -7.86
C LYS A 38 4.84 10.04 -6.98
N TRP A 39 4.09 9.00 -6.64
CA TRP A 39 4.63 7.84 -5.91
C TRP A 39 5.77 7.20 -6.71
N HIS A 40 6.69 6.47 -6.06
CA HIS A 40 7.75 5.77 -6.80
C HIS A 40 7.11 4.71 -7.71
N ARG A 41 7.42 4.77 -9.01
CA ARG A 41 6.86 3.84 -10.00
C ARG A 41 7.54 2.47 -9.97
N THR A 42 8.81 2.46 -9.61
CA THR A 42 9.69 1.30 -9.60
C THR A 42 10.46 1.28 -8.30
N LEU A 43 10.47 0.13 -7.62
CA LEU A 43 11.18 -0.02 -6.36
C LEU A 43 11.76 -1.43 -6.27
N THR A 44 12.99 -1.53 -5.78
CA THR A 44 13.59 -2.81 -5.39
C THR A 44 14.00 -2.76 -3.93
N PHE A 45 13.87 -3.88 -3.22
CA PHE A 45 14.23 -3.97 -1.81
C PHE A 45 14.47 -5.41 -1.39
N THR A 46 15.14 -5.56 -0.25
CA THR A 46 15.32 -6.84 0.44
C THR A 46 14.25 -6.95 1.52
N GLN A 47 13.69 -8.14 1.69
CA GLN A 47 12.71 -8.43 2.72
C GLN A 47 13.15 -9.63 3.55
N LYS A 48 13.16 -9.47 4.87
CA LYS A 48 13.19 -10.59 5.81
C LYS A 48 11.76 -10.99 6.16
N THR A 49 11.38 -12.22 5.83
CA THR A 49 10.04 -12.77 6.07
C THR A 49 10.08 -13.80 7.19
N GLU A 50 9.39 -13.51 8.30
CA GLU A 50 9.28 -14.37 9.47
C GLU A 50 7.85 -14.94 9.55
N ARG A 51 7.70 -16.26 9.51
CA ARG A 51 6.39 -16.92 9.59
C ARG A 51 6.13 -17.53 10.94
N TYR A 52 4.92 -17.37 11.43
CA TYR A 52 4.49 -17.79 12.75
C TYR A 52 3.35 -18.80 12.68
N ARG A 53 3.31 -19.70 13.66
CA ARG A 53 2.17 -20.60 13.91
C ARG A 53 2.08 -20.85 15.41
N ASN A 54 0.92 -20.56 15.99
CA ASN A 54 0.69 -20.63 17.44
C ASN A 54 1.76 -19.83 18.21
N ASP A 55 1.94 -18.57 17.80
CA ASP A 55 2.87 -17.59 18.41
C ASP A 55 4.35 -18.01 18.43
N SER A 56 4.69 -19.08 17.70
CA SER A 56 6.06 -19.56 17.55
C SER A 56 6.56 -19.28 16.15
N LEU A 57 7.76 -18.69 16.03
CA LEU A 57 8.49 -18.57 14.77
C LEU A 57 8.72 -19.98 14.18
N LYS A 58 8.37 -20.16 12.92
CA LYS A 58 8.49 -21.44 12.19
C LYS A 58 9.52 -21.39 11.08
N SER A 59 9.71 -20.24 10.45
CA SER A 59 10.70 -20.07 9.40
C SER A 59 11.05 -18.60 9.23
N THR A 60 12.30 -18.35 8.84
CA THR A 60 12.77 -17.06 8.36
C THR A 60 13.28 -17.24 6.94
N GLN A 61 12.95 -16.32 6.05
CA GLN A 61 13.41 -16.31 4.65
C GLN A 61 13.87 -14.90 4.27
N THR A 62 14.79 -14.82 3.31
CA THR A 62 15.19 -13.58 2.65
C THR A 62 14.61 -13.55 1.25
N TRP A 63 13.88 -12.49 0.92
CA TRP A 63 13.27 -12.26 -0.38
C TRP A 63 13.86 -11.00 -1.01
N HIS A 64 14.02 -11.02 -2.32
CA HIS A 64 14.43 -9.88 -3.13
C HIS A 64 13.24 -9.48 -3.99
N GLU A 65 12.74 -8.27 -3.76
CA GLU A 65 11.51 -7.80 -4.39
C GLU A 65 11.78 -6.71 -5.41
N ALA A 66 11.03 -6.76 -6.51
CA ALA A 66 11.00 -5.74 -7.55
C ALA A 66 9.54 -5.40 -7.85
N MET A 67 9.19 -4.13 -7.67
CA MET A 67 7.85 -3.59 -7.92
C MET A 67 7.85 -2.69 -9.14
N LEU A 68 6.82 -2.84 -9.97
CA LEU A 68 6.50 -1.93 -11.06
C LEU A 68 5.02 -1.58 -11.02
N ALA A 69 4.72 -0.35 -10.64
CA ALA A 69 3.35 0.14 -10.58
C ALA A 69 2.66 0.11 -11.97
N PRO A 70 1.33 -0.11 -12.02
CA PRO A 70 0.43 -0.20 -10.87
C PRO A 70 0.32 -1.58 -10.20
N ASP A 71 0.74 -2.65 -10.87
CA ASP A 71 0.17 -3.99 -10.65
C ASP A 71 1.17 -5.13 -10.82
N LYS A 72 2.47 -4.86 -10.73
CA LYS A 72 3.51 -5.88 -10.89
C LYS A 72 4.42 -5.93 -9.69
N LEU A 73 4.62 -7.15 -9.20
CA LEU A 73 5.56 -7.47 -8.15
C LEU A 73 6.24 -8.79 -8.51
N ARG A 74 7.55 -8.84 -8.37
CA ARG A 74 8.34 -10.06 -8.47
C ARG A 74 9.08 -10.25 -7.16
N ILE A 75 9.00 -11.45 -6.63
CA ILE A 75 9.62 -11.86 -5.37
C ILE A 75 10.53 -13.04 -5.68
N ASP A 76 11.84 -12.85 -5.59
CA ASP A 76 12.84 -13.91 -5.70
C ASP A 76 13.24 -14.38 -4.30
N ILE A 77 13.08 -15.67 -4.01
CA ILE A 77 13.24 -16.22 -2.66
C ILE A 77 14.57 -16.96 -2.56
N GLU A 78 15.38 -16.61 -1.56
CA GLU A 78 16.65 -17.30 -1.32
C GLU A 78 16.46 -18.78 -0.92
N PRO A 79 17.42 -19.67 -1.27
CA PRO A 79 18.58 -19.42 -2.15
C PRO A 79 18.19 -19.21 -3.62
N LEU A 80 18.75 -18.18 -4.28
CA LEU A 80 18.34 -17.72 -5.61
C LEU A 80 18.57 -18.75 -6.72
N GLU A 81 19.59 -19.60 -6.57
CA GLU A 81 19.91 -20.69 -7.49
C GLU A 81 18.77 -21.71 -7.63
N ASN A 82 17.89 -21.80 -6.62
CA ASN A 82 16.70 -22.64 -6.67
C ASN A 82 15.63 -22.07 -7.60
N GLY A 83 15.71 -20.80 -8.04
CA GLY A 83 14.73 -20.18 -8.92
C GLY A 83 13.30 -20.29 -8.38
N ASN A 84 13.15 -20.08 -7.07
CA ASN A 84 11.86 -19.95 -6.41
C ASN A 84 11.42 -18.48 -6.52
N THR A 85 10.38 -18.25 -7.29
CA THR A 85 9.93 -16.89 -7.63
C THR A 85 8.42 -16.81 -7.60
N ILE A 86 7.89 -15.70 -7.11
CA ILE A 86 6.47 -15.35 -7.22
C ILE A 86 6.38 -14.11 -8.11
N ILE A 87 5.52 -14.15 -9.11
CA ILE A 87 5.24 -12.98 -9.96
C ILE A 87 3.75 -12.67 -9.85
N PHE A 88 3.43 -11.48 -9.36
CA PHE A 88 2.11 -10.85 -9.49
C PHE A 88 2.12 -9.98 -10.74
N ARG A 89 1.10 -10.11 -11.58
CA ARG A 89 0.94 -9.30 -12.78
C ARG A 89 -0.54 -9.17 -13.13
N GLY A 90 -1.06 -7.96 -12.99
CA GLY A 90 -2.47 -7.69 -13.22
C GLY A 90 -3.31 -8.43 -12.19
N ASP A 91 -4.18 -9.34 -12.63
CA ASP A 91 -5.07 -10.11 -11.76
C ASP A 91 -4.57 -11.52 -11.42
N SER A 92 -3.31 -11.81 -11.70
CA SER A 92 -2.79 -13.16 -11.69
C SER A 92 -1.47 -13.28 -10.93
N THR A 93 -1.36 -14.36 -10.15
CA THR A 93 -0.15 -14.77 -9.44
C THR A 93 0.43 -16.03 -10.07
N TYR A 94 1.74 -16.03 -10.32
CA TYR A 94 2.50 -17.12 -10.92
C TYR A 94 3.59 -17.57 -9.96
N ASN A 95 3.54 -18.83 -9.53
CA ASN A 95 4.52 -19.38 -8.60
C ASN A 95 5.48 -20.32 -9.35
N PHE A 96 6.76 -20.05 -9.23
CA PHE A 96 7.84 -20.86 -9.76
C PHE A 96 8.55 -21.60 -8.63
N ARG A 97 8.88 -22.87 -8.86
CA ARG A 97 9.77 -23.66 -7.99
C ARG A 97 10.76 -24.44 -8.82
N ASN A 98 12.03 -24.40 -8.44
CA ASN A 98 13.12 -25.01 -9.21
C ASN A 98 13.17 -24.46 -10.64
N GLY A 99 12.87 -23.16 -10.81
CA GLY A 99 12.80 -22.50 -12.12
C GLY A 99 11.60 -22.89 -13.00
N GLN A 100 10.67 -23.72 -12.51
CA GLN A 100 9.51 -24.19 -13.29
C GLN A 100 8.22 -23.59 -12.75
N LEU A 101 7.33 -23.16 -13.66
CA LEU A 101 5.98 -22.71 -13.30
C LEU A 101 5.22 -23.87 -12.64
N ARG A 102 4.77 -23.66 -11.41
CA ARG A 102 4.01 -24.64 -10.62
C ARG A 102 2.53 -24.33 -10.60
N THR A 103 2.19 -23.06 -10.39
CA THR A 103 0.79 -22.62 -10.33
C THR A 103 0.63 -21.26 -11.01
N ALA A 104 -0.54 -21.07 -11.61
CA ALA A 104 -1.03 -19.79 -12.09
C ALA A 104 -2.47 -19.65 -11.59
N THR A 105 -2.74 -18.62 -10.80
CA THR A 105 -4.04 -18.43 -10.14
C THR A 105 -4.47 -16.98 -10.27
N LYS A 106 -5.79 -16.77 -10.37
CA LYS A 106 -6.35 -15.43 -10.25
C LYS A 106 -6.22 -14.97 -8.80
N ASP A 107 -5.44 -13.92 -8.59
CA ASP A 107 -5.12 -13.30 -7.31
C ASP A 107 -4.45 -11.95 -7.60
N GLU A 108 -5.18 -10.86 -7.30
CA GLU A 108 -4.75 -9.48 -7.58
C GLU A 108 -3.77 -8.94 -6.54
N ASN A 109 -3.66 -9.59 -5.37
CA ASN A 109 -2.95 -9.09 -4.19
C ASN A 109 -3.26 -7.61 -3.89
N ASP A 110 -4.29 -7.38 -3.08
CA ASP A 110 -4.82 -6.05 -2.79
C ASP A 110 -3.79 -5.10 -2.16
N LEU A 111 -2.71 -5.61 -1.56
CA LEU A 111 -1.64 -4.80 -1.00
C LEU A 111 -0.81 -4.07 -2.07
N ILE A 112 -0.57 -4.70 -3.23
CA ILE A 112 0.15 -4.03 -4.34
C ILE A 112 -0.63 -2.78 -4.76
N PHE A 113 -1.95 -2.90 -4.82
CA PHE A 113 -2.83 -1.78 -5.10
C PHE A 113 -2.80 -0.74 -3.97
N LEU A 114 -3.01 -1.14 -2.72
CA LEU A 114 -3.14 -0.24 -1.57
C LEU A 114 -1.83 0.49 -1.18
N LEU A 115 -0.67 -0.12 -1.40
CA LEU A 115 0.63 0.41 -0.97
C LEU A 115 1.37 1.20 -2.07
N GLY A 116 0.79 1.34 -3.26
CA GLY A 116 1.34 2.21 -4.31
C GLY A 116 0.56 2.20 -5.61
N GLY A 117 -0.01 1.06 -6.02
CA GLY A 117 -0.70 0.90 -7.29
C GLY A 117 -1.88 1.86 -7.49
N LEU A 118 -2.57 2.24 -6.40
CA LEU A 118 -3.70 3.16 -6.43
C LEU A 118 -3.35 4.53 -7.03
N TYR A 119 -2.10 4.99 -6.87
CA TYR A 119 -1.64 6.30 -7.34
C TYR A 119 -1.31 6.33 -8.84
N PHE A 120 -1.33 5.16 -9.49
CA PHE A 120 -1.13 4.99 -10.93
C PHE A 120 -2.37 4.42 -11.62
N THR A 121 -3.47 4.29 -10.89
CA THR A 121 -4.75 3.79 -11.38
C THR A 121 -5.71 4.97 -11.59
N PRO A 122 -6.54 4.99 -12.66
CA PRO A 122 -7.55 6.03 -12.84
C PRO A 122 -8.50 6.13 -11.65
N TRP A 123 -8.87 7.36 -11.25
CA TRP A 123 -9.71 7.62 -10.07
C TRP A 123 -10.98 6.77 -9.99
N ASP A 124 -11.73 6.69 -11.10
CA ASP A 124 -12.98 5.91 -11.14
C ASP A 124 -12.72 4.41 -10.90
N ALA A 125 -11.59 3.89 -11.38
CA ALA A 125 -11.20 2.50 -11.14
C ALA A 125 -10.73 2.27 -9.69
N VAL A 126 -10.05 3.26 -9.07
CA VAL A 126 -9.66 3.20 -7.65
C VAL A 126 -10.89 3.07 -6.76
N THR A 127 -11.88 3.96 -6.94
CA THR A 127 -13.11 3.95 -6.13
C THR A 127 -13.96 2.70 -6.40
N ALA A 128 -14.07 2.26 -7.66
CA ALA A 128 -14.80 1.05 -8.00
C ALA A 128 -14.17 -0.21 -7.39
N LYS A 129 -12.83 -0.34 -7.41
CA LYS A 129 -12.12 -1.46 -6.79
C LYS A 129 -12.38 -1.51 -5.29
N LEU A 130 -12.17 -0.41 -4.57
CA LEU A 130 -12.40 -0.37 -3.12
C LEU A 130 -13.86 -0.67 -2.73
N LYS A 131 -14.84 -0.15 -3.47
CA LYS A 131 -16.26 -0.48 -3.26
C LYS A 131 -16.53 -1.97 -3.48
N THR A 132 -15.95 -2.57 -4.52
CA THR A 132 -16.09 -4.00 -4.82
C THR A 132 -15.38 -4.89 -3.79
N SER A 133 -14.28 -4.41 -3.21
CA SER A 133 -13.59 -5.04 -2.08
C SER A 133 -14.32 -4.82 -0.74
N GLY A 134 -15.51 -4.22 -0.72
CA GLY A 134 -16.36 -4.13 0.47
C GLY A 134 -16.03 -2.96 1.40
N TYR A 135 -15.20 -1.99 0.99
CA TYR A 135 -14.98 -0.77 1.75
C TYR A 135 -16.14 0.21 1.54
N ASP A 136 -16.83 0.59 2.62
CA ASP A 136 -17.88 1.59 2.58
C ASP A 136 -17.28 3.00 2.56
N LEU A 137 -17.03 3.52 1.35
CA LEU A 137 -16.43 4.85 1.15
C LEU A 137 -17.33 6.01 1.60
N THR A 138 -18.60 5.77 1.94
CA THR A 138 -19.47 6.81 2.53
C THR A 138 -19.16 7.06 4.00
N LYS A 139 -18.39 6.15 4.63
CA LYS A 139 -18.10 6.18 6.05
C LYS A 139 -16.64 6.49 6.32
N SER A 140 -16.44 7.39 7.29
CA SER A 140 -15.13 7.62 7.88
C SER A 140 -15.26 8.25 9.25
N TYR A 141 -14.24 8.05 10.08
CA TYR A 141 -14.06 8.82 11.29
C TYR A 141 -12.58 9.08 11.55
N GLU A 142 -12.29 9.94 12.53
CA GLU A 142 -10.94 10.26 12.96
C GLU A 142 -10.67 9.65 14.33
N THR A 143 -9.44 9.20 14.53
CA THR A 143 -8.98 8.70 15.84
C THR A 143 -7.47 8.84 15.99
N THR A 144 -6.94 8.31 17.09
CA THR A 144 -5.51 8.16 17.31
C THR A 144 -5.14 6.68 17.25
N TRP A 145 -4.05 6.37 16.57
CA TRP A 145 -3.44 5.04 16.51
C TRP A 145 -1.95 5.17 16.82
N LYS A 146 -1.47 4.48 17.87
CA LYS A 146 -0.09 4.58 18.37
C LYS A 146 0.36 6.04 18.53
N ASP A 147 -0.45 6.83 19.22
CA ASP A 147 -0.25 8.26 19.48
C ASP A 147 -0.17 9.16 18.23
N LYS A 148 -0.53 8.64 17.05
CA LYS A 148 -0.61 9.41 15.81
C LYS A 148 -2.06 9.58 15.36
N PRO A 149 -2.46 10.78 14.91
CA PRO A 149 -3.79 11.00 14.39
C PRO A 149 -3.95 10.29 13.04
N VAL A 150 -5.07 9.58 12.86
CA VAL A 150 -5.41 8.84 11.64
C VAL A 150 -6.85 9.10 11.19
N TYR A 151 -7.08 8.98 9.89
CA TYR A 151 -8.40 8.75 9.33
C TYR A 151 -8.68 7.24 9.27
N VAL A 152 -9.92 6.84 9.48
CA VAL A 152 -10.38 5.46 9.29
C VAL A 152 -11.49 5.49 8.25
N ILE A 153 -11.27 4.84 7.12
CA ILE A 153 -12.22 4.67 6.01
C ILE A 153 -12.98 3.35 6.22
N GLY A 154 -14.27 3.33 5.92
CA GLY A 154 -15.08 2.10 5.89
C GLY A 154 -16.04 1.93 7.07
N THR A 155 -15.93 2.77 8.11
CA THR A 155 -16.84 2.76 9.25
C THR A 155 -16.97 4.15 9.88
N ASN A 156 -18.05 4.37 10.64
CA ASN A 156 -18.29 5.58 11.44
C ASN A 156 -18.11 5.32 12.95
N SER A 157 -17.77 4.09 13.33
CA SER A 157 -17.68 3.68 14.73
C SER A 157 -16.30 3.11 15.04
N LYS A 158 -15.72 3.57 16.15
CA LYS A 158 -14.49 3.01 16.72
C LYS A 158 -14.65 1.59 17.24
N ASP A 159 -15.88 1.17 17.51
CA ASP A 159 -16.22 -0.14 18.09
C ASP A 159 -16.57 -1.17 17.01
N ASP A 160 -16.60 -0.76 15.73
CA ASP A 160 -16.83 -1.67 14.61
C ASP A 160 -15.57 -2.49 14.32
N VAL A 161 -15.70 -3.81 14.45
CA VAL A 161 -14.65 -4.80 14.18
C VAL A 161 -14.98 -5.70 12.99
N THR A 162 -16.08 -5.41 12.30
CA THR A 162 -16.69 -6.27 11.28
C THR A 162 -16.63 -5.67 9.88
N SER A 163 -16.52 -4.35 9.73
CA SER A 163 -16.34 -3.73 8.42
C SER A 163 -14.89 -3.82 7.94
N ASN A 164 -14.71 -3.80 6.62
CA ASN A 164 -13.39 -3.57 6.03
C ASN A 164 -12.95 -2.12 6.29
N GLN A 165 -11.70 -1.93 6.70
CA GLN A 165 -11.19 -0.62 7.12
C GLN A 165 -9.82 -0.33 6.54
N LEU A 166 -9.60 0.93 6.15
CA LEU A 166 -8.28 1.48 5.83
C LEU A 166 -7.96 2.60 6.80
N TRP A 167 -6.81 2.51 7.46
CA TRP A 167 -6.36 3.49 8.44
C TRP A 167 -5.21 4.28 7.84
N VAL A 168 -5.37 5.60 7.76
CA VAL A 168 -4.50 6.49 6.99
C VAL A 168 -3.92 7.55 7.93
N ASP A 169 -2.60 7.72 7.93
CA ASP A 169 -1.92 8.79 8.67
C ASP A 169 -2.46 10.17 8.24
N LYS A 170 -2.92 11.02 9.17
CA LYS A 170 -3.53 12.31 8.79
C LYS A 170 -2.54 13.31 8.20
N LYS A 171 -1.26 13.24 8.59
CA LYS A 171 -0.25 14.21 8.20
C LYS A 171 0.25 13.89 6.81
N ASP A 172 0.74 12.67 6.64
CA ASP A 172 1.49 12.24 5.47
C ASP A 172 0.66 11.35 4.54
N LEU A 173 -0.56 10.94 4.93
CA LEU A 173 -1.53 10.25 4.05
C LEU A 173 -1.02 8.91 3.47
N TYR A 174 -0.18 8.18 4.22
CA TYR A 174 0.15 6.77 3.93
C TYR A 174 -0.73 5.83 4.77
N LEU A 175 -0.91 4.60 4.30
CA LEU A 175 -1.68 3.57 4.98
C LEU A 175 -0.87 3.02 6.17
N VAL A 176 -1.50 2.90 7.34
CA VAL A 176 -0.83 2.35 8.54
C VAL A 176 -1.43 1.04 9.03
N ARG A 177 -2.67 0.76 8.64
CA ARG A 177 -3.37 -0.46 8.99
C ARG A 177 -4.49 -0.74 8.00
N MET A 178 -4.68 -2.02 7.69
CA MET A 178 -5.77 -2.55 6.89
C MET A 178 -6.50 -3.61 7.71
N ILE A 179 -7.83 -3.60 7.64
CA ILE A 179 -8.68 -4.66 8.18
C ILE A 179 -9.59 -5.13 7.04
N GLU A 180 -9.63 -6.42 6.81
CA GLU A 180 -10.53 -7.06 5.85
C GLU A 180 -11.22 -8.28 6.46
N GLN A 181 -12.45 -8.54 6.05
CA GLN A 181 -13.17 -9.76 6.41
C GLN A 181 -13.15 -10.76 5.27
N THR A 182 -12.42 -11.85 5.45
CA THR A 182 -12.41 -12.97 4.52
C THR A 182 -13.26 -14.09 5.07
N ARG A 183 -14.46 -14.28 4.51
CA ARG A 183 -15.41 -15.34 4.90
C ARG A 183 -15.69 -15.35 6.41
N GLY A 184 -15.86 -14.16 7.01
CA GLY A 184 -16.11 -13.98 8.44
C GLY A 184 -14.87 -14.11 9.34
N THR A 185 -13.67 -14.25 8.75
CA THR A 185 -12.41 -14.20 9.49
C THR A 185 -11.69 -12.89 9.22
N LYS A 186 -11.30 -12.20 10.29
CA LYS A 186 -10.56 -10.94 10.19
C LYS A 186 -9.13 -11.17 9.73
N GLU A 187 -8.78 -10.52 8.64
CA GLU A 187 -7.42 -10.25 8.20
C GLU A 187 -7.03 -8.84 8.64
N GLU A 188 -5.83 -8.72 9.19
CA GLU A 188 -5.32 -7.44 9.68
C GLU A 188 -3.85 -7.29 9.31
N CYS A 189 -3.55 -6.21 8.59
CA CYS A 189 -2.19 -5.83 8.23
C CYS A 189 -1.83 -4.53 8.94
N ILE A 190 -0.63 -4.46 9.49
CA ILE A 190 -0.10 -3.28 10.17
C ILE A 190 1.20 -2.87 9.47
N PHE A 191 1.28 -1.62 9.02
CA PHE A 191 2.42 -1.05 8.29
C PHE A 191 3.11 0.01 9.16
N GLU A 192 4.41 -0.16 9.39
CA GLU A 192 5.15 0.62 10.37
C GLU A 192 6.45 1.18 9.80
N ASN A 193 6.99 2.19 10.50
CA ASN A 193 8.30 2.75 10.23
C ASN A 193 8.45 3.23 8.78
N HIS A 194 7.45 3.98 8.31
CA HIS A 194 7.42 4.54 6.96
C HIS A 194 8.61 5.48 6.72
N VAL A 195 9.27 5.27 5.58
CA VAL A 195 10.33 6.12 5.06
C VAL A 195 9.87 6.75 3.75
N LYS A 196 10.34 7.96 3.47
CA LYS A 196 10.04 8.64 2.22
C LYS A 196 10.98 8.14 1.13
N ILE A 197 10.44 7.68 0.02
CA ILE A 197 11.20 7.20 -1.14
C ILE A 197 10.60 7.84 -2.40
N GLY A 198 11.42 8.60 -3.11
CA GLY A 198 10.96 9.45 -4.21
C GLY A 198 9.87 10.42 -3.76
N GLY A 199 8.76 10.46 -4.50
CA GLY A 199 7.58 11.24 -4.13
C GLY A 199 6.56 10.50 -3.27
N GLY A 200 6.85 9.27 -2.83
CA GLY A 200 5.95 8.42 -2.04
C GLY A 200 6.54 7.97 -0.69
N TRP A 201 5.86 7.00 -0.08
CA TRP A 201 6.24 6.40 1.20
C TRP A 201 6.28 4.88 1.11
N SER A 202 7.14 4.25 1.88
CA SER A 202 7.16 2.79 2.06
C SER A 202 7.43 2.46 3.51
N GLU A 203 6.69 1.51 4.04
CA GLU A 203 6.92 0.91 5.35
C GLU A 203 8.27 0.16 5.38
N THR A 204 8.91 0.09 6.54
CA THR A 204 10.10 -0.78 6.73
C THR A 204 9.76 -2.01 7.56
N ARG A 205 8.50 -2.14 7.98
CA ARG A 205 7.97 -3.31 8.68
C ARG A 205 6.48 -3.48 8.40
N ALA A 206 6.07 -4.70 8.09
CA ALA A 206 4.66 -5.09 8.05
C ALA A 206 4.39 -6.30 8.95
N SER A 207 3.22 -6.35 9.58
CA SER A 207 2.77 -7.50 10.39
C SER A 207 1.38 -7.93 9.96
N PHE A 208 1.22 -9.23 9.73
CA PHE A 208 0.02 -9.86 9.17
C PHE A 208 -0.63 -10.79 10.18
N TYR A 209 -1.91 -10.58 10.42
CA TYR A 209 -2.71 -11.35 11.34
C TYR A 209 -3.93 -11.96 10.63
N PHE A 210 -4.28 -13.18 11.01
CA PHE A 210 -5.48 -13.87 10.53
C PHE A 210 -6.23 -14.46 11.71
N GLY A 211 -7.50 -14.10 11.86
CA GLY A 211 -8.29 -14.48 13.04
C GLY A 211 -7.64 -14.01 14.35
N GLY A 212 -6.94 -12.88 14.33
CA GLY A 212 -6.19 -12.33 15.47
C GLY A 212 -4.88 -13.03 15.81
N LYS A 213 -4.47 -14.07 15.06
CA LYS A 213 -3.20 -14.76 15.25
C LYS A 213 -2.14 -14.20 14.30
N LEU A 214 -0.93 -13.96 14.82
CA LEU A 214 0.19 -13.52 14.01
C LEU A 214 0.58 -14.63 13.02
N LEU A 215 0.60 -14.31 11.73
CA LEU A 215 0.98 -15.21 10.66
C LEU A 215 2.36 -14.89 10.09
N GLN A 216 2.62 -13.61 9.85
CA GLN A 216 3.82 -13.17 9.16
C GLN A 216 4.26 -11.80 9.65
N VAL A 217 5.58 -11.63 9.74
CA VAL A 217 6.23 -10.34 9.94
C VAL A 217 7.22 -10.16 8.81
N GLU A 218 7.20 -8.98 8.21
CA GLU A 218 8.11 -8.57 7.14
C GLU A 218 8.92 -7.39 7.64
N THR A 219 10.22 -7.40 7.34
CA THR A 219 11.12 -6.27 7.60
C THR A 219 11.87 -5.97 6.31
N TYR A 220 11.79 -4.72 5.86
CA TYR A 220 12.30 -4.31 4.56
C TYR A 220 13.56 -3.45 4.72
N SER A 221 14.54 -3.68 3.84
CA SER A 221 15.80 -2.95 3.78
C SER A 221 16.22 -2.71 2.34
N ASP A 222 17.27 -1.90 2.16
CA ASP A 222 17.95 -1.71 0.87
C ASP A 222 17.05 -1.19 -0.25
N TYR A 223 16.06 -0.38 0.11
CA TYR A 223 15.19 0.31 -0.83
C TYR A 223 15.98 1.11 -1.86
N LYS A 224 15.68 0.88 -3.14
CA LYS A 224 16.24 1.62 -4.27
C LYS A 224 15.17 1.84 -5.32
N GLU A 225 15.07 3.08 -5.80
CA GLU A 225 14.34 3.35 -7.04
C GLU A 225 15.11 2.72 -8.20
N ALA A 226 14.39 2.07 -9.11
CA ALA A 226 14.95 1.37 -10.26
C ALA A 226 14.31 1.86 -11.57
N PRO A 227 14.53 3.14 -11.97
CA PRO A 227 13.85 3.72 -13.14
C PRO A 227 14.18 3.01 -14.46
N ASP A 228 15.37 2.41 -14.55
CA ASP A 228 15.85 1.66 -15.71
C ASP A 228 15.54 0.15 -15.61
N MET A 229 14.69 -0.27 -14.69
CA MET A 229 14.33 -1.67 -14.52
C MET A 229 13.70 -2.23 -15.79
N ASP A 230 14.26 -3.35 -16.25
CA ASP A 230 13.72 -4.07 -17.39
C ASP A 230 12.37 -4.72 -17.05
N ALA A 231 11.28 -4.16 -17.60
CA ALA A 231 9.94 -4.68 -17.37
C ALA A 231 9.74 -6.14 -17.81
N ARG A 232 10.65 -6.71 -18.61
CA ARG A 232 10.59 -8.12 -19.01
C ARG A 232 10.79 -9.07 -17.83
N ILE A 233 11.36 -8.65 -16.70
CA ILE A 233 11.53 -9.52 -15.51
C ILE A 233 10.20 -10.04 -14.95
N PHE A 234 9.09 -9.37 -15.26
CA PHE A 234 7.72 -9.74 -14.90
C PHE A 234 7.02 -10.63 -15.94
N ASP A 235 7.68 -10.92 -17.07
CA ASP A 235 7.11 -11.77 -18.12
C ASP A 235 7.33 -13.25 -17.78
N VAL A 236 6.24 -13.90 -17.39
CA VAL A 236 6.13 -15.34 -17.11
C VAL A 236 6.68 -16.21 -18.25
N LYS A 237 6.50 -15.81 -19.51
CA LYS A 237 6.99 -16.57 -20.68
C LYS A 237 8.51 -16.48 -20.84
N ASN A 238 9.10 -15.37 -20.39
CA ASN A 238 10.54 -15.14 -20.48
C ASN A 238 11.27 -15.61 -19.23
N TYR A 239 10.58 -15.91 -18.12
CA TYR A 239 11.20 -16.39 -16.89
C TYR A 239 12.14 -17.60 -17.12
N ALA A 240 11.74 -18.56 -17.94
CA ALA A 240 12.57 -19.72 -18.28
C ALA A 240 13.79 -19.38 -19.18
N LYS A 241 13.79 -18.21 -19.82
CA LYS A 241 14.81 -17.76 -20.79
C LYS A 241 15.82 -16.75 -20.22
N MET A 242 15.59 -16.25 -19.00
CA MET A 242 16.44 -15.24 -18.34
C MET A 242 17.47 -15.84 -17.38
N LYS A 243 17.69 -17.16 -17.42
CA LYS A 243 18.78 -17.82 -16.69
C LYS A 243 20.08 -17.76 -17.48
#